data_AF-A0A4V1LP27-F1
#
_entry.id   AF-A0A4V1LP27-F1
#
_cell.length_a   1.000
_cell.length_b   1.000
_cell.length_c   1.000
_cell.angle_alpha   90.00
_cell.angle_beta   90.00
_cell.angle_gamma   90.00
#
_symmetry.space_group_name_H-M   'P 1'
#
loop_
_entity.id
_entity.type
_entity.pdbx_description
1 polymer ?
#
loop_
_entity_poly.entity_id
_entity_poly.type
_entity_poly.pdbx_seq_one_letter_code
_entity_poly.pdbx_strand_id
1 'polypeptide(L)'
;MKPNPTVLLLKGNGPISINNELLELYPATTCHGAIGFPLKSLRADNVCIVNDLEHFWVVEKEILDKPICFVYAYEPLSEEDLQKIHTPSLRYI
;
A
#
# COMPACT_ATOMS: atom_id res chain seq x y z
N MET A 1 -4.12 -18.84 11.77
CA MET A 1 -4.87 -17.94 10.86
C MET A 1 -5.43 -16.78 11.68
N LYS A 2 -5.06 -15.54 11.38
CA LYS A 2 -5.74 -14.37 11.96
C LYS A 2 -7.23 -14.42 11.58
N PRO A 3 -8.16 -14.13 12.50
CA PRO A 3 -9.59 -14.22 12.22
C PRO A 3 -10.07 -13.19 11.19
N ASN A 4 -9.34 -12.07 11.05
CA ASN A 4 -9.68 -10.98 10.14
C ASN A 4 -8.48 -10.61 9.25
N PRO A 5 -8.72 -10.20 7.99
CA PRO A 5 -7.68 -9.69 7.11
C PRO A 5 -7.09 -8.39 7.67
N THR A 6 -5.77 -8.24 7.58
CA THR A 6 -5.06 -7.02 7.95
C THR A 6 -5.55 -5.86 7.08
N VAL A 7 -5.92 -4.73 7.69
CA VAL A 7 -6.33 -3.53 6.94
C VAL A 7 -5.10 -2.70 6.60
N LEU A 8 -4.93 -2.40 5.31
CA LEU A 8 -3.88 -1.53 4.81
C LEU A 8 -4.43 -0.14 4.50
N LEU A 9 -3.66 0.88 4.83
CA LEU A 9 -3.78 2.19 4.22
C LEU A 9 -2.89 2.24 2.98
N LEU A 10 -3.48 2.63 1.86
CA LEU A 10 -2.83 2.71 0.56
C LEU A 10 -2.85 4.16 0.07
N LYS A 11 -1.73 4.61 -0.47
CA LYS A 11 -1.63 5.83 -1.26
C LYS A 11 -0.56 5.63 -2.35
N GLY A 12 -0.51 6.50 -3.34
CA GLY A 12 0.41 6.32 -4.45
C GLY A 12 0.05 7.16 -5.66
N ASN A 13 0.75 6.90 -6.76
CA ASN A 13 0.64 7.71 -7.97
C ASN A 13 0.46 6.89 -9.25
N GLY A 14 0.16 5.60 -9.12
CA GLY A 14 -0.04 4.70 -10.24
C GLY A 14 -1.15 3.67 -10.00
N PRO A 15 -1.41 2.83 -11.01
CA PRO A 15 -2.40 1.77 -10.91
C PRO A 15 -1.95 0.67 -9.96
N ILE A 16 -2.91 0.10 -9.24
CA ILE A 16 -2.76 -1.13 -8.47
C ILE A 16 -3.91 -2.08 -8.76
N SER A 17 -3.71 -3.36 -8.45
CA SER A 17 -4.79 -4.33 -8.32
C SER A 17 -4.90 -4.76 -6.87
N ILE A 18 -5.96 -4.34 -6.17
CA ILE A 18 -6.26 -4.70 -4.77
C ILE A 18 -7.51 -5.59 -4.75
N ASN A 19 -7.41 -6.78 -4.15
CA ASN A 19 -8.52 -7.73 -4.04
C ASN A 19 -9.20 -8.09 -5.37
N ASN A 20 -8.41 -8.17 -6.45
CA ASN A 20 -8.85 -8.37 -7.84
C ASN A 20 -9.61 -7.20 -8.48
N GLU A 21 -9.57 -6.02 -7.88
CA GLU A 21 -10.09 -4.78 -8.47
C GLU A 21 -8.95 -3.86 -8.89
N LEU A 22 -9.05 -3.31 -10.09
CA LEU A 22 -8.10 -2.31 -10.58
C LEU A 22 -8.47 -0.93 -10.01
N LEU A 23 -7.49 -0.25 -9.42
CA LEU A 23 -7.66 1.06 -8.79
C LEU A 23 -6.51 1.99 -9.18
N GLU A 24 -6.85 3.22 -9.54
CA GLU A 24 -5.87 4.31 -9.70
C GLU A 24 -5.64 4.98 -8.34
N LEU A 25 -4.43 4.87 -7.79
CA LEU A 25 -4.12 5.48 -6.48
C LEU A 25 -3.96 6.99 -6.54
N TYR A 26 -3.63 7.57 -7.69
CA TYR A 26 -3.36 9.01 -7.78
C TYR A 26 -4.59 9.84 -7.36
N PRO A 27 -5.80 9.64 -7.94
CA PRO A 27 -6.99 10.35 -7.47
C PRO A 27 -7.33 10.08 -6.00
N ALA A 28 -7.20 8.83 -5.54
CA ALA A 28 -7.47 8.48 -4.15
C ALA A 28 -6.54 9.24 -3.19
N THR A 29 -5.26 9.36 -3.55
CA THR A 29 -4.25 10.07 -2.77
C THR A 29 -4.50 11.58 -2.79
N THR A 30 -4.76 12.18 -3.95
CA THR A 30 -4.93 13.65 -4.05
C THR A 30 -6.27 14.14 -3.51
N CYS A 31 -7.33 13.34 -3.62
CA CYS A 31 -8.68 13.75 -3.18
C CYS A 31 -8.99 13.37 -1.73
N HIS A 32 -8.43 12.25 -1.24
CA HIS A 32 -8.78 11.68 0.06
C HIS A 32 -7.57 11.44 0.97
N GLY A 33 -6.34 11.69 0.49
CA GLY A 33 -5.10 11.44 1.21
C GLY A 33 -4.65 9.98 1.14
N ALA A 34 -5.54 9.05 1.46
CA ALA A 34 -5.30 7.61 1.39
C ALA A 34 -6.62 6.84 1.28
N ILE A 35 -6.53 5.53 1.01
CA ILE A 35 -7.68 4.61 1.00
C ILE A 35 -7.37 3.34 1.79
N GLY A 36 -8.35 2.88 2.57
CA GLY A 36 -8.22 1.69 3.41
C GLY A 36 -8.83 0.44 2.77
N PHE A 37 -8.10 -0.68 2.73
CA PHE A 37 -8.61 -1.97 2.26
C PHE A 37 -8.19 -3.14 3.15
N PRO A 38 -9.06 -4.15 3.35
CA PRO A 38 -8.63 -5.43 3.88
C PRO A 38 -7.72 -6.15 2.87
N LEU A 39 -6.54 -6.60 3.30
CA LEU A 39 -5.59 -7.30 2.45
C LEU A 39 -6.02 -8.74 2.17
N LYS A 40 -6.52 -9.00 0.96
CA LYS A 40 -6.66 -10.34 0.39
C LYS A 40 -5.62 -10.59 -0.69
N SER A 41 -5.40 -9.62 -1.58
CA SER A 41 -4.32 -9.60 -2.57
C SER A 41 -3.98 -8.17 -2.96
N LEU A 42 -2.69 -7.85 -3.11
CA LEU A 42 -2.23 -6.56 -3.63
C LEU A 42 -1.21 -6.82 -4.74
N ARG A 43 -1.37 -6.17 -5.89
CA ARG A 43 -0.37 -6.18 -6.96
C ARG A 43 -0.06 -4.75 -7.40
N ALA A 44 1.22 -4.42 -7.43
CA ALA A 44 1.74 -3.14 -7.91
C ALA A 44 3.19 -3.32 -8.39
N ASP A 45 3.70 -2.39 -9.21
CA ASP A 45 5.07 -2.45 -9.72
C ASP A 45 6.12 -2.08 -8.67
N ASN A 46 5.82 -1.06 -7.85
CA ASN A 46 6.67 -0.67 -6.73
C ASN A 46 5.80 -0.55 -5.49
N VAL A 47 6.16 -1.29 -4.44
CA VAL A 47 5.52 -1.21 -3.13
C VAL A 47 6.53 -0.74 -2.10
N CYS A 48 6.16 0.28 -1.35
CA CYS A 48 6.94 0.76 -0.22
C CYS A 48 6.12 0.61 1.06
N ILE A 49 6.55 -0.28 1.94
CA ILE A 49 5.95 -0.44 3.27
C ILE A 49 6.52 0.66 4.16
N VAL A 50 5.65 1.53 4.65
CA VAL A 50 5.98 2.62 5.56
C VAL A 50 5.63 2.17 6.96
N ASN A 51 6.61 2.15 7.87
CA ASN A 51 6.40 1.62 9.22
C ASN A 51 5.87 2.66 10.21
N ASP A 52 5.96 3.94 9.86
CA ASP A 52 5.51 5.06 10.68
C ASP A 52 4.30 5.78 10.04
N LEU A 53 3.28 6.06 10.85
CA LEU A 53 2.06 6.68 10.36
C LEU A 53 2.26 8.15 9.99
N GLU A 54 3.07 8.90 10.74
CA GLU A 54 3.32 10.31 10.45
C GLU A 54 4.06 10.45 9.12
N HIS A 55 5.08 9.61 8.92
CA HIS A 55 5.80 9.51 7.64
C HIS A 55 4.88 9.06 6.51
N PHE A 56 3.99 8.10 6.76
CA PHE A 56 3.00 7.68 5.78
C PHE A 56 2.11 8.82 5.29
N TRP A 57 1.86 9.88 6.05
CA TRP A 57 1.05 11.01 5.56
C TRP A 57 1.81 12.00 4.69
N VAL A 58 3.14 11.95 4.67
CA VAL A 58 3.97 12.93 3.95
C VAL A 58 4.89 12.31 2.90
N VAL A 59 5.04 10.98 2.88
CA VAL A 59 6.05 10.30 2.04
C VAL A 59 5.92 10.57 0.53
N GLU A 60 4.75 10.99 0.03
CA GLU A 60 4.59 11.36 -1.39
C GLU A 60 5.35 12.63 -1.77
N LYS A 61 5.75 13.44 -0.79
CA LYS A 61 6.58 14.64 -0.99
C LYS A 61 8.07 14.30 -1.05
N GLU A 62 8.47 13.15 -0.52
CA GLU A 62 9.86 12.72 -0.42
C GLU A 62 10.23 11.74 -1.53
N ILE A 63 9.35 10.78 -1.82
CA ILE A 63 9.59 9.74 -2.82
C ILE A 63 8.77 10.03 -4.07
N LEU A 64 9.48 10.34 -5.16
CA LEU A 64 8.91 10.77 -6.43
C LEU A 64 8.87 9.66 -7.50
N ASP A 65 9.20 8.43 -7.13
CA ASP A 65 9.15 7.25 -7.99
C ASP A 65 7.76 7.08 -8.61
N LYS A 66 7.71 6.62 -9.87
CA LYS A 66 6.47 6.36 -10.61
C LYS A 66 6.59 5.08 -11.44
N PRO A 67 5.57 4.19 -11.42
CA PRO A 67 4.44 4.16 -10.49
C PRO A 67 4.85 3.62 -9.11
N ILE A 68 4.30 4.15 -8.01
CA ILE A 68 4.55 3.66 -6.64
C ILE A 68 3.27 3.55 -5.81
N CYS A 69 3.22 2.52 -4.96
CA CYS A 69 2.21 2.29 -3.94
C CYS A 69 2.88 2.29 -2.55
N PHE A 70 2.50 3.25 -1.71
CA PHE A 70 2.86 3.27 -0.30
C PHE A 70 1.82 2.50 0.50
N VAL A 71 2.29 1.65 1.41
CA VAL A 71 1.47 0.77 2.23
C VAL A 71 1.81 1.04 3.69
N TYR A 72 0.80 1.36 4.48
CA TYR A 72 0.90 1.35 5.94
C TYR A 72 -0.08 0.35 6.52
N ALA A 73 0.33 -0.35 7.57
CA ALA A 73 -0.52 -1.23 8.35
C ALA A 73 -0.42 -0.86 9.83
N TYR A 74 -1.57 -0.77 10.50
CA TYR A 74 -1.59 -0.48 11.94
C TYR A 74 -0.97 -1.59 12.80
N GLU A 75 -0.98 -2.81 12.28
CA GLU A 75 -0.29 -3.95 12.86
C GLU A 75 0.84 -4.40 11.94
N PRO A 76 1.96 -4.89 12.48
CA PRO A 76 3.03 -5.46 11.68
C PRO A 76 2.52 -6.55 10.71
N LEU A 77 2.96 -6.47 9.46
CA LEU A 77 2.62 -7.46 8.44
C LEU A 77 3.32 -8.78 8.74
N SER A 78 2.53 -9.85 8.82
CA SER A 78 3.06 -11.21 8.96
C SER A 78 3.62 -11.72 7.63
N GLU A 79 4.39 -12.81 7.65
CA GLU A 79 4.85 -13.47 6.42
C GLU A 79 3.68 -13.87 5.50
N GLU A 80 2.57 -14.34 6.07
CA GLU A 80 1.34 -14.65 5.33
C GLU A 80 0.74 -13.42 4.63
N ASP A 81 0.86 -12.23 5.24
CA ASP A 81 0.40 -10.99 4.64
C ASP A 81 1.32 -10.53 3.51
N LEU A 82 2.64 -10.64 3.71
CA LEU A 82 3.62 -10.31 2.68
C LEU A 82 3.48 -11.20 1.44
N GLN A 83 3.10 -12.47 1.60
CA GLN A 83 2.82 -13.37 0.46
C GLN A 83 1.63 -12.93 -0.40
N LYS A 84 0.72 -12.10 0.15
CA LYS A 84 -0.42 -11.53 -0.59
C LYS A 84 -0.03 -10.28 -1.38
N ILE A 85 1.17 -9.73 -1.16
CA ILE A 85 1.70 -8.55 -1.84
C ILE A 85 2.61 -9.02 -2.98
N HIS A 86 2.15 -8.84 -4.21
CA HIS A 86 2.84 -9.24 -5.43
C HIS A 86 3.46 -8.01 -6.10
N THR A 87 4.77 -7.86 -5.99
CA THR A 87 5.51 -6.74 -6.57
C THR A 87 6.89 -7.22 -7.04
N PRO A 88 7.42 -6.69 -8.15
CA PRO A 88 8.83 -6.90 -8.52
C PRO A 88 9.78 -6.07 -7.65
N SER A 89 9.29 -5.03 -6.95
CA SER A 89 10.09 -4.14 -6.11
C SER A 89 9.38 -3.87 -4.79
N LEU A 90 9.93 -4.39 -3.70
CA LEU A 90 9.44 -4.19 -2.33
C LEU A 90 10.52 -3.48 -1.51
N ARG A 91 10.16 -2.36 -0.89
CA ARG A 91 11.04 -1.57 -0.01
C ARG A 91 10.36 -1.31 1.33
N TYR A 92 11.15 -1.17 2.38
CA TYR A 92 10.71 -0.74 3.71
C TYR A 92 11.32 0.60 4.02
N ILE A 93 10.53 1.52 4.55
CA ILE A 93 10.94 2.85 5.00
C ILE A 93 10.29 3.23 6.32
#